data_AF-A0A2H6HII6-F1
#
_entry.id   AF-A0A2H6HII6-F1
#
_cell.length_a   1.000
_cell.length_b   1.000
_cell.length_c   1.000
_cell.angle_alpha   90.00
_cell.angle_beta   90.00
_cell.angle_gamma   90.00
#
_symmetry.space_group_name_H-M   'P 1'
#
loop_
_entity.id
_entity.type
_entity.pdbx_description
1 polymer ?
#
loop_
_entity_poly.entity_id
_entity_poly.type
_entity_poly.pdbx_seq_one_letter_code
_entity_poly.pdbx_strand_id
1 'polypeptide(L)' 'MIDAGAAGMVTVEVNNGVLTLVSVDQAEGWTYEVDKADATNIEVKFRNGTVEVEVEVEIENGMLKIKVKTETSND' A
#
# COMPACT_ATOMS: atom_id res chain seq x y z
N MET A 1 3.27 -9.35 -4.06
CA MET A 1 1.93 -8.76 -4.22
C MET A 1 1.25 -8.74 -2.87
N ILE A 2 0.59 -7.64 -2.55
CA ILE A 2 -0.14 -7.41 -1.31
C ILE A 2 -1.58 -7.11 -1.71
N ASP A 3 -2.51 -7.83 -1.10
CA ASP A 3 -3.95 -7.68 -1.33
C ASP A 3 -4.49 -6.54 -0.45
N ALA A 4 -5.12 -5.54 -1.07
CA ALA A 4 -5.79 -4.44 -0.39
C ALA A 4 -7.31 -4.68 -0.26
N GLY A 5 -7.75 -5.93 -0.36
CA GLY A 5 -9.16 -6.31 -0.39
C GLY A 5 -9.90 -5.71 -1.59
N ALA A 6 -11.04 -5.06 -1.33
CA ALA A 6 -11.88 -4.48 -2.37
C ALA A 6 -11.21 -3.32 -3.14
N ALA A 7 -10.12 -2.76 -2.60
CA ALA A 7 -9.44 -1.62 -3.19
C ALA A 7 -8.49 -1.97 -4.35
N GLY A 8 -7.96 -3.19 -4.39
CA GLY A 8 -7.05 -3.64 -5.44
C GLY A 8 -5.81 -4.36 -4.92
N MET A 9 -4.72 -4.28 -5.66
CA MET A 9 -3.44 -4.91 -5.32
C MET A 9 -2.26 -3.95 -5.41
N VAL A 10 -1.25 -4.19 -4.58
CA VAL A 10 0.05 -3.51 -4.62
C VAL A 10 1.15 -4.54 -4.90
N THR A 11 1.99 -4.29 -5.90
CA THR A 11 3.15 -5.12 -6.20
C THR A 11 4.41 -4.40 -5.76
N VAL A 12 5.16 -5.03 -4.85
CA VAL A 12 6.47 -4.56 -4.42
C VAL A 12 7.53 -5.63 -4.66
N GLU A 13 8.76 -5.18 -4.85
CA GLU A 13 9.95 -6.02 -4.87
C GLU A 13 10.90 -5.62 -3.74
N VAL A 14 11.62 -6.62 -3.22
CA VAL A 14 12.70 -6.43 -2.25
C VAL A 14 13.97 -7.00 -2.85
N ASN A 15 14.95 -6.14 -3.15
CA ASN A 15 16.23 -6.54 -3.71
C ASN A 15 17.37 -5.96 -2.87
N ASN A 16 18.23 -6.81 -2.30
CA ASN A 16 19.34 -6.39 -1.45
C ASN A 16 18.94 -5.41 -0.33
N GLY A 17 17.76 -5.62 0.27
CA GLY A 17 17.22 -4.75 1.33
C GLY A 17 16.66 -3.42 0.85
N VAL A 18 16.45 -3.25 -0.45
CA VAL A 18 15.81 -2.08 -1.06
C VAL A 18 14.40 -2.46 -1.51
N LEU A 19 13.41 -1.72 -1.03
CA LEU A 19 12.04 -1.76 -1.50
C LEU A 19 11.88 -1.00 -2.82
N THR A 20 11.07 -1.55 -3.71
CA THR A 20 10.66 -0.89 -4.95
C THR A 20 9.19 -1.15 -5.20
N LEU A 21 8.42 -0.09 -5.42
CA LEU A 21 7.03 -0.18 -5.85
C LEU A 21 7.02 -0.50 -7.35
N VAL A 22 6.45 -1.65 -7.72
CA VAL A 22 6.38 -2.13 -9.10
C VAL A 22 5.09 -1.70 -9.77
N SER A 23 3.96 -1.93 -9.12
CA SER A 23 2.64 -1.55 -9.63
C SER A 23 1.66 -1.29 -8.50
N VAL A 24 0.66 -0.46 -8.82
CA VAL A 24 -0.57 -0.31 -8.05
C VAL A 24 -1.71 -0.57 -9.02
N ASP A 25 -2.48 -1.61 -8.75
CA ASP A 25 -3.59 -2.06 -9.58
C ASP A 25 -4.89 -1.82 -8.79
N GLN A 26 -5.47 -0.63 -8.96
CA GLN A 26 -6.70 -0.26 -8.26
C GLN A 26 -7.94 -0.92 -8.88
N ALA A 27 -8.89 -1.29 -8.04
CA ALA A 27 -10.20 -1.76 -8.46
C ALA A 27 -11.06 -0.62 -9.03
N GLU A 28 -12.07 -0.97 -9.82
CA GLU A 28 -13.00 0.02 -10.39
C GLU A 28 -13.69 0.84 -9.28
N GLY A 29 -13.77 2.16 -9.49
CA GLY A 29 -14.33 3.10 -8.53
C GLY A 29 -13.38 3.54 -7.42
N TRP A 30 -12.23 2.90 -7.26
CA TRP A 30 -11.19 3.34 -6.32
C TRP A 30 -10.19 4.27 -7.01
N THR A 31 -9.66 5.22 -6.25
CA THR A 31 -8.44 5.95 -6.61
C THR A 31 -7.33 5.54 -5.67
N TYR A 32 -6.07 5.79 -6.06
CA TYR A 32 -4.94 5.58 -5.17
C TYR A 32 -4.02 6.81 -5.13
N GLU A 33 -3.29 6.93 -4.03
CA GLU A 33 -2.20 7.86 -3.82
C GLU A 33 -1.01 7.08 -3.27
N VAL A 34 0.19 7.40 -3.75
CA VAL A 34 1.44 6.89 -3.18
C VAL A 34 1.95 7.97 -2.23
N ASP A 35 1.73 7.78 -0.93
CA ASP A 35 2.16 8.71 0.11
C ASP A 35 3.69 8.64 0.26
N LYS A 36 4.23 7.42 0.20
CA LYS A 36 5.66 7.15 0.32
C LYS A 36 6.10 6.02 -0.61
N ALA A 37 7.27 6.19 -1.24
CA ALA A 37 7.90 5.15 -2.04
C ALA A 37 9.43 5.35 -2.04
N ASP A 38 10.07 4.86 -0.99
CA ASP A 38 11.52 4.85 -0.87
C ASP A 38 12.08 3.45 -0.58
N ALA A 39 13.40 3.37 -0.45
CA ALA A 39 14.12 2.12 -0.31
C ALA A 39 13.74 1.31 0.94
N THR A 40 13.11 1.93 1.93
CA THR A 40 12.81 1.30 3.22
C THR A 40 11.34 1.31 3.58
N ASN A 41 10.53 2.14 2.93
CA ASN A 41 9.11 2.23 3.23
C ASN A 41 8.33 2.61 1.95
N ILE A 42 7.26 1.87 1.70
CA ILE A 42 6.24 2.14 0.68
C ILE A 42 4.90 2.23 1.39
N GLU A 43 4.18 3.31 1.14
CA GLU A 43 2.82 3.55 1.66
C GLU A 43 1.92 3.95 0.50
N VAL A 44 0.85 3.16 0.29
CA VAL A 44 -0.15 3.38 -0.75
C VAL A 44 -1.52 3.47 -0.09
N LYS A 45 -2.25 4.54 -0.38
CA LYS A 45 -3.62 4.77 0.10
C LYS A 45 -4.60 4.64 -1.04
N PHE A 46 -5.61 3.82 -0.87
CA PHE A 46 -6.74 3.71 -1.77
C PHE A 46 -7.96 4.40 -1.18
N ARG A 47 -8.75 5.08 -2.01
CA ARG A 47 -9.96 5.79 -1.57
C ARG A 47 -11.16 5.47 -2.44
N ASN A 48 -12.31 5.26 -1.80
CA ASN A 48 -13.62 5.19 -2.43
C ASN A 48 -14.66 5.84 -1.51
N GLY A 49 -15.07 7.07 -1.85
CA GLY A 49 -15.99 7.84 -1.00
C GLY A 49 -15.41 8.09 0.39
N THR A 50 -16.04 7.54 1.42
CA THR A 50 -15.62 7.65 2.83
C THR A 50 -14.73 6.50 3.30
N VAL A 51 -14.44 5.52 2.43
CA VAL A 51 -13.60 4.37 2.77
C VAL A 51 -12.17 4.60 2.28
N GLU A 52 -11.21 4.36 3.16
CA GLU A 52 -9.78 4.35 2.85
C GLU A 52 -9.18 2.97 3.16
N VAL A 53 -8.30 2.50 2.28
CA VAL A 53 -7.44 1.34 2.55
C VAL A 53 -5.99 1.75 2.41
N GLU A 54 -5.22 1.62 3.48
CA GLU A 54 -3.79 1.88 3.50
C GLU A 54 -3.02 0.57 3.43
N VAL A 55 -2.02 0.52 2.53
CA VAL A 55 -1.04 -0.54 2.41
C VAL A 55 0.33 0.04 2.74
N GLU A 56 0.91 -0.39 3.86
CA GLU A 56 2.25 0.00 4.30
C GLU A 56 3.18 -1.23 4.21
N VAL A 57 4.34 -1.05 3.59
CA VAL A 57 5.42 -2.03 3.51
C VAL A 57 6.70 -1.37 3.98
N GLU A 58 7.30 -1.88 5.04
CA GLU A 58 8.50 -1.30 5.64
C GLU A 58 9.58 -2.35 5.88
N ILE A 59 10.84 -1.98 5.69
CA ILE A 59 11.99 -2.73 6.17
C ILE A 59 12.48 -2.08 7.47
N GLU A 60 12.25 -2.75 8.59
CA GLU A 60 12.70 -2.29 9.90
C GLU A 60 13.60 -3.36 10.52
N ASN A 61 14.81 -2.99 10.92
CA ASN A 61 15.80 -3.92 11.50
C ASN A 61 16.08 -5.15 10.60
N GLY A 62 16.07 -4.95 9.28
CA GLY A 62 16.27 -6.02 8.29
C GLY A 62 15.08 -6.97 8.12
N MET A 63 13.95 -6.70 8.77
CA MET A 63 12.73 -7.48 8.67
C MET A 63 11.68 -6.72 7.87
N LEU A 64 11.04 -7.42 6.94
CA LEU A 64 9.90 -6.88 6.19
C LEU A 64 8.65 -6.91 7.07
N LYS A 65 8.01 -5.75 7.23
CA LYS A 65 6.71 -5.57 7.86
C LYS A 65 5.71 -5.14 6.80
N ILE A 66 4.53 -5.75 6.82
CA ILE A 66 3.42 -5.41 5.91
C ILE A 66 2.20 -5.16 6.77
N LYS A 67 1.51 -4.04 6.53
CA LYS A 67 0.23 -3.71 7.14
C LYS A 67 -0.78 -3.34 6.07
N VAL A 68 -2.01 -3.82 6.24
CA VAL A 68 -3.16 -3.40 5.45
C VAL A 68 -4.23 -2.97 6.45
N LYS A 69 -4.66 -1.71 6.35
CA LYS A 69 -5.62 -1.11 7.27
C LYS A 69 -6.78 -0.54 6.47
N THR A 70 -7.99 -0.78 6.93
CA THR A 70 -9.20 -0.20 6.35
C THR A 70 -9.84 0.74 7.35
N GLU A 71 -10.15 1.96 6.92
CA GLU A 71 -10.78 2.98 7.73
C GLU A 71 -12.01 3.53 7.00
N THR A 72 -12.99 3.97 7.76
CA THR A 72 -14.17 4.66 7.25
C THR A 72 -14.31 5.97 8.00
N SER A 73 -14.29 7.08 7.28
CA SER A 73 -14.58 8.39 7.87
C SER A 73 -16.08 8.49 8.14
N ASN A 74 -16.46 8.67 9.41
CA ASN A 74 -17.76 9.22 9.74
C ASN A 74 -17.67 10.74 9.54
N ASP A 75 -18.36 11.26 8.54
CA ASP A 75 -18.67 12.70 8.41
C ASP A 75 -19.57 13.17 9.57
#